data_AF-A0ABD0J5K9-F1
#
_entry.id   AF-A0ABD0J5K9-F1
#
_cell.length_a   1.000
_cell.length_b   1.000
_cell.length_c   1.000
_cell.angle_alpha   90.00
_cell.angle_beta   90.00
_cell.angle_gamma   90.00
#
_symmetry.space_group_name_H-M   'P 1'
#
loop_
_entity.id
_entity.type
_entity.pdbx_description
1 polymer ?
#
loop_
_entity_poly.entity_id
_entity_poly.type
_entity_poly.pdbx_seq_one_letter_code
_entity_poly.pdbx_strand_id
1 'polypeptide(L)'
;MPNMYLKMPALDWSRQASVSHWFPRTTFNLFANWTEMDNNTNVFYQTWTVREEPGGKMWFDSCDASLWVQRAFAAMAESGASFNHSVHLNYTKIYLYSKTAPVLLGNADIFTDKKKVDIATEIRMFYHRFRPHQSLSDLLKSYVDTYYTIVELGRFILYYNQTYWQLNMTEPYVDVTYEEVSLP
;
A
#
# COMPACT_ATOMS: atom_id res chain seq x y z
N MET A 1 -21.29 6.38 -11.21
CA MET A 1 -20.10 7.09 -11.73
C MET A 1 -19.29 7.58 -10.55
N PRO A 2 -18.02 7.16 -10.39
CA PRO A 2 -17.14 7.86 -9.46
C PRO A 2 -16.93 9.27 -10.01
N ASN A 3 -17.09 10.29 -9.15
CA ASN A 3 -16.94 11.69 -9.54
C ASN A 3 -15.45 11.99 -9.79
N MET A 4 -14.98 11.75 -11.01
CA MET A 4 -13.69 12.26 -11.46
C MET A 4 -13.80 13.78 -11.57
N TYR A 5 -12.91 14.50 -10.89
CA TYR A 5 -13.00 15.96 -10.79
C TYR A 5 -12.69 16.64 -12.14
N LEU A 6 -13.49 17.65 -12.51
CA LEU A 6 -13.42 18.34 -13.80
C LEU A 6 -12.20 19.24 -14.00
N LYS A 7 -11.42 19.52 -12.94
CA LYS A 7 -10.31 20.47 -12.97
C LYS A 7 -9.15 19.99 -12.10
N MET A 8 -7.93 20.09 -12.63
CA MET A 8 -6.72 20.06 -11.81
C MET A 8 -6.57 21.40 -11.08
N PRO A 9 -6.35 21.40 -9.75
CA PRO A 9 -5.99 22.62 -9.04
C PRO A 9 -4.57 23.04 -9.45
N ALA A 10 -4.47 24.12 -10.23
CA ALA A 10 -3.21 24.59 -10.80
C ALA A 10 -2.15 24.98 -9.75
N LEU A 11 -2.53 25.32 -8.52
CA LEU A 11 -1.62 25.73 -7.44
C LEU A 11 -0.97 24.56 -6.69
N ASP A 12 -1.59 23.38 -6.72
CA ASP A 12 -1.18 22.22 -5.90
C ASP A 12 -0.10 21.37 -6.60
N TRP A 13 -0.15 21.30 -7.93
CA TRP A 13 0.74 20.45 -8.74
C TRP A 13 1.85 21.22 -9.49
N SER A 14 1.67 22.52 -9.74
CA SER A 14 2.61 23.33 -10.55
C SER A 14 3.95 23.62 -9.87
N ARG A 15 4.10 23.31 -8.58
CA ARG A 15 5.41 23.40 -7.89
C ARG A 15 6.29 22.17 -8.12
N GLN A 16 5.75 21.05 -8.63
CA GLN A 16 6.48 19.77 -8.70
C GLN A 16 6.22 18.90 -9.96
N ALA A 17 5.32 19.28 -10.88
CA ALA A 17 5.10 18.49 -12.09
C ALA A 17 4.78 19.34 -13.33
N SER A 18 5.37 18.98 -14.47
CA SER A 18 5.05 19.51 -15.80
C SER A 18 4.05 18.60 -16.50
N VAL A 19 2.86 19.09 -16.81
CA VAL A 19 1.89 18.39 -17.67
C VAL A 19 1.94 19.00 -19.06
N SER A 20 2.37 18.22 -20.03
CA SER A 20 2.19 18.51 -21.45
C SER A 20 1.85 17.21 -22.16
N HIS A 21 1.11 17.29 -23.26
CA HIS A 21 0.67 16.23 -24.19
C HIS A 21 -0.83 15.88 -24.10
N TRP A 22 -1.46 15.93 -25.27
CA TRP A 22 -2.85 15.60 -25.52
C TRP A 22 -2.90 14.25 -26.23
N PHE A 23 -3.75 13.32 -25.78
CA PHE A 23 -3.99 12.05 -26.46
C PHE A 23 -5.28 12.11 -27.30
N PRO A 24 -5.40 11.28 -28.36
CA PRO A 24 -6.64 11.17 -29.12
C PRO A 24 -7.83 10.79 -28.24
N ARG A 25 -9.02 11.31 -28.58
CA ARG A 25 -10.28 10.99 -27.87
C ARG A 25 -10.53 9.48 -27.75
N THR A 26 -10.14 8.71 -28.75
CA THR A 26 -10.27 7.24 -28.76
C THR A 26 -9.45 6.59 -27.65
N THR A 27 -8.18 6.98 -27.49
CA THR A 27 -7.30 6.56 -26.40
C THR A 27 -7.89 6.95 -25.03
N PHE A 28 -8.40 8.18 -24.90
CA PHE A 28 -9.04 8.62 -23.66
C PHE A 28 -10.27 7.76 -23.30
N ASN A 29 -11.14 7.46 -24.27
CA ASN A 29 -12.34 6.65 -24.02
C ASN A 29 -11.99 5.20 -23.63
N LEU A 30 -10.99 4.60 -24.27
CA LEU A 30 -10.49 3.27 -23.91
C LEU A 30 -9.94 3.26 -22.48
N PHE A 31 -9.13 4.26 -22.13
CA PHE A 31 -8.61 4.43 -20.78
C PHE A 31 -9.72 4.69 -19.74
N ALA A 32 -10.76 5.44 -20.09
CA ALA A 32 -11.90 5.68 -19.19
C ALA A 32 -12.66 4.38 -18.88
N ASN A 33 -12.90 3.54 -19.89
CA ASN A 33 -13.51 2.22 -19.70
C ASN A 33 -12.63 1.31 -18.83
N TRP A 34 -11.31 1.31 -19.08
CA TRP A 34 -10.35 0.59 -18.25
C TRP A 34 -10.39 1.07 -16.79
N THR A 35 -10.48 2.39 -16.56
CA THR A 35 -10.54 2.98 -15.22
C THR A 35 -11.78 2.51 -14.46
N GLU A 36 -12.94 2.49 -15.12
CA GLU A 36 -14.17 1.98 -14.52
C GLU A 36 -14.06 0.49 -14.19
N MET A 37 -13.46 -0.31 -15.09
CA MET A 37 -13.20 -1.72 -14.84
C MET A 37 -12.26 -1.93 -13.64
N ASP A 38 -11.10 -1.28 -13.59
CA ASP A 38 -10.11 -1.42 -12.50
C ASP A 38 -10.72 -1.02 -11.14
N ASN A 39 -11.51 0.05 -11.11
CA ASN A 39 -12.18 0.50 -9.89
C ASN A 39 -13.22 -0.51 -9.35
N ASN A 40 -13.79 -1.34 -10.22
CA ASN A 40 -14.77 -2.35 -9.83
C ASN A 40 -14.16 -3.72 -9.51
N THR A 41 -12.89 -3.96 -9.86
CA THR A 41 -12.20 -5.25 -9.66
C THR A 41 -11.14 -5.20 -8.57
N ASN A 42 -10.45 -4.06 -8.39
CA ASN A 42 -9.35 -3.87 -7.43
C ASN A 42 -9.77 -3.03 -6.22
N VAL A 43 -10.70 -3.54 -5.42
CA VAL A 43 -11.38 -2.78 -4.35
C VAL A 43 -10.64 -2.71 -3.00
N PHE A 44 -9.34 -3.05 -2.95
CA PHE A 44 -8.58 -3.00 -1.69
C PHE A 44 -7.34 -2.12 -1.81
N TYR A 45 -7.14 -1.28 -0.79
CA TYR A 45 -5.93 -0.50 -0.61
C TYR A 45 -5.00 -1.24 0.35
N GLN A 46 -3.74 -1.43 -0.04
CA GLN A 46 -2.71 -2.03 0.79
C GLN A 46 -1.48 -1.14 0.78
N THR A 47 -1.03 -0.72 1.96
CA THR A 47 0.09 0.19 2.12
C THR A 47 1.44 -0.53 2.07
N TRP A 48 1.51 -1.73 2.64
CA TRP A 48 2.80 -2.37 2.94
C TRP A 48 3.25 -3.29 1.82
N THR A 49 4.45 -3.05 1.28
CA THR A 49 5.22 -4.07 0.57
C THR A 49 6.04 -4.84 1.60
N VAL A 50 5.95 -6.17 1.62
CA VAL A 50 6.66 -6.99 2.61
C VAL A 50 7.72 -7.84 1.91
N ARG A 51 8.97 -7.75 2.37
CA ARG A 51 10.11 -8.49 1.82
C ARG A 51 10.88 -9.24 2.91
N GLU A 52 11.75 -10.16 2.51
CA GLU A 52 12.65 -10.86 3.42
C GLU A 52 13.75 -9.93 3.96
N GLU A 53 14.34 -9.16 3.06
CA GLU A 53 15.41 -8.18 3.29
C GLU A 53 15.38 -7.13 2.16
N PRO A 54 16.13 -6.02 2.24
CA PRO A 54 16.25 -5.05 1.15
C PRO A 54 16.69 -5.73 -0.16
N GLY A 55 15.88 -5.63 -1.21
CA GLY A 55 16.13 -6.33 -2.49
C GLY A 55 15.86 -7.85 -2.48
N GLY A 56 15.53 -8.43 -1.32
CA GLY A 56 15.24 -9.85 -1.17
C GLY A 56 13.86 -10.27 -1.65
N LYS A 57 13.50 -11.53 -1.35
CA LYS A 57 12.23 -12.13 -1.75
C LYS A 57 11.03 -11.31 -1.26
N MET A 58 10.07 -11.08 -2.14
CA MET A 58 8.81 -10.41 -1.80
C MET A 58 7.77 -11.41 -1.31
N TRP A 59 7.15 -11.09 -0.16
CA TRP A 59 6.07 -11.86 0.44
C TRP A 59 4.69 -11.30 0.08
N PHE A 60 4.56 -9.97 0.13
CA PHE A 60 3.34 -9.23 -0.20
C PHE A 60 3.69 -7.97 -0.96
N ASP A 61 2.87 -7.60 -1.93
CA ASP A 61 3.02 -6.35 -2.67
C ASP A 61 2.04 -5.29 -2.14
N SER A 62 2.38 -4.01 -2.28
CA SER A 62 1.43 -2.96 -1.96
C SER A 62 0.35 -2.87 -3.05
N CYS A 63 -0.79 -2.27 -2.72
CA CYS A 63 -1.84 -1.91 -3.67
C CYS A 63 -2.28 -0.50 -3.30
N ASP A 64 -1.51 0.48 -3.75
CA ASP A 64 -1.66 1.89 -3.39
C ASP A 64 -1.84 2.77 -4.63
N ALA A 65 -1.91 4.08 -4.41
CA ALA A 65 -2.06 5.05 -5.48
C ALA A 65 -0.93 5.00 -6.51
N SER A 66 0.31 4.70 -6.07
CA SER A 66 1.47 4.60 -6.97
C SER A 66 1.31 3.44 -7.94
N LEU A 67 0.86 2.29 -7.44
CA LEU A 67 0.61 1.11 -8.27
C LEU A 67 -0.56 1.35 -9.22
N TRP A 68 -1.62 2.05 -8.79
CA TRP A 68 -2.71 2.43 -9.69
C TRP A 68 -2.22 3.31 -10.84
N VAL A 69 -1.37 4.32 -10.56
CA VAL A 69 -0.78 5.18 -11.60
C VAL A 69 0.08 4.38 -12.58
N GLN A 70 0.89 3.43 -12.09
CA GLN A 70 1.68 2.55 -12.97
C GLN A 70 0.79 1.69 -13.89
N ARG A 71 -0.28 1.08 -13.35
CA ARG A 71 -1.25 0.35 -14.17
C ARG A 71 -1.97 1.26 -15.17
N ALA A 72 -2.26 2.50 -14.78
CA ALA A 72 -2.87 3.49 -15.65
C ALA A 72 -1.95 3.87 -16.82
N PHE A 73 -0.66 4.06 -16.58
CA PHE A 73 0.32 4.28 -17.65
C PHE A 73 0.39 3.08 -18.60
N ALA A 74 0.41 1.86 -18.08
CA ALA A 74 0.40 0.64 -18.90
C ALA A 74 -0.87 0.55 -19.77
N ALA A 75 -2.05 0.78 -19.19
CA ALA A 75 -3.32 0.77 -19.93
C ALA A 75 -3.39 1.87 -21.01
N MET A 76 -2.81 3.03 -20.74
CA MET A 76 -2.67 4.08 -21.75
C MET A 76 -1.70 3.67 -22.88
N ALA A 77 -0.58 3.02 -22.57
CA ALA A 77 0.36 2.49 -23.55
C ALA A 77 -0.33 1.49 -24.49
N GLU A 78 -1.08 0.54 -23.92
CA GLU A 78 -1.89 -0.45 -24.67
C GLU A 78 -2.96 0.21 -25.53
N SER A 79 -3.46 1.38 -25.11
CA SER A 79 -4.42 2.20 -25.85
C SER A 79 -3.77 3.14 -26.88
N GLY A 80 -2.45 3.00 -27.12
CA GLY A 80 -1.69 3.73 -28.15
C GLY A 80 -1.03 5.03 -27.68
N ALA A 81 -0.96 5.29 -26.37
CA ALA A 81 -0.15 6.39 -25.85
C ALA A 81 1.34 6.10 -26.03
N SER A 82 2.12 7.16 -26.27
CA SER A 82 3.59 7.10 -26.25
C SER A 82 4.09 8.00 -25.13
N PHE A 83 5.15 7.56 -24.46
CA PHE A 83 5.71 8.24 -23.30
C PHE A 83 7.10 8.79 -23.62
N ASN A 84 7.42 9.94 -23.01
CA ASN A 84 8.77 10.46 -23.07
C ASN A 84 9.64 9.76 -22.02
N HIS A 85 10.48 8.82 -22.45
CA HIS A 85 11.39 8.10 -21.58
C HIS A 85 12.55 8.95 -21.01
N SER A 86 12.66 10.23 -21.39
CA SER A 86 13.55 11.17 -20.69
C SER A 86 12.99 11.61 -19.33
N VAL A 87 11.73 11.26 -19.01
CA VAL A 87 11.10 11.58 -17.74
C VAL A 87 11.28 10.40 -16.79
N HIS A 88 11.95 10.66 -15.66
CA HIS A 88 12.11 9.70 -14.58
C HIS A 88 10.95 9.84 -13.59
N LEU A 89 10.25 8.73 -13.34
CA LEU A 89 9.17 8.69 -12.35
C LEU A 89 9.64 7.94 -11.12
N ASN A 90 9.59 8.61 -9.98
CA ASN A 90 9.92 8.00 -8.71
C ASN A 90 8.68 7.92 -7.84
N TYR A 91 8.51 6.77 -7.19
CA TYR A 91 7.38 6.47 -6.35
C TYR A 91 7.84 6.14 -4.93
N THR A 92 7.11 6.65 -3.95
CA THR A 92 7.35 6.30 -2.56
C THR A 92 6.89 4.87 -2.32
N LYS A 93 7.78 4.04 -1.78
CA LYS A 93 7.43 2.70 -1.29
C LYS A 93 7.74 2.57 0.18
N ILE A 94 6.82 1.91 0.88
CA ILE A 94 6.94 1.63 2.31
C ILE A 94 7.10 0.12 2.47
N TYR A 95 8.24 -0.28 3.02
CA TYR A 95 8.63 -1.66 3.20
C TYR A 95 8.49 -2.11 4.64
N LEU A 96 8.06 -3.36 4.82
CA LEU A 96 8.28 -4.15 6.03
C LEU A 96 9.21 -5.32 5.71
N TYR A 97 10.09 -5.67 6.64
CA TYR A 97 11.01 -6.80 6.48
C TYR A 97 10.68 -7.93 7.43
N SER A 98 10.41 -9.12 6.88
CA SER A 98 10.09 -10.34 7.59
C SER A 98 11.12 -11.43 7.26
N LYS A 99 11.96 -11.77 8.23
CA LYS A 99 13.08 -12.74 8.10
C LYS A 99 12.66 -14.10 7.56
N THR A 100 11.43 -14.51 7.87
CA THR A 100 10.87 -15.77 7.43
C THR A 100 9.52 -15.54 6.73
N ALA A 101 9.04 -16.55 6.03
CA ALA A 101 7.72 -16.54 5.42
C ALA A 101 6.64 -16.14 6.45
N PRO A 102 5.72 -15.22 6.11
CA PRO A 102 4.60 -14.83 6.98
C PRO A 102 3.73 -16.02 7.38
N VAL A 103 3.28 -16.04 8.62
CA VAL A 103 2.45 -17.12 9.17
C VAL A 103 0.97 -16.70 9.14
N LEU A 104 0.13 -17.50 8.49
CA LEU A 104 -1.32 -17.26 8.45
C LEU A 104 -1.93 -17.48 9.84
N LEU A 105 -2.57 -16.43 10.39
CA LEU A 105 -3.36 -16.52 11.63
C LEU A 105 -4.81 -16.94 11.33
N GLY A 106 -5.33 -16.53 10.17
CA GLY A 106 -6.67 -16.87 9.68
C GLY A 106 -7.45 -15.67 9.13
N ASN A 107 -8.75 -15.84 8.92
CA ASN A 107 -9.66 -14.84 8.37
C ASN A 107 -10.51 -14.16 9.49
N ALA A 108 -11.61 -13.50 9.13
CA ALA A 108 -12.51 -12.86 10.08
C ALA A 108 -13.14 -13.82 11.12
N ASP A 109 -13.19 -15.14 10.84
CA ASP A 109 -13.78 -16.13 11.75
C ASP A 109 -12.96 -16.28 13.05
N ILE A 110 -11.71 -15.79 13.08
CA ILE A 110 -10.90 -15.71 14.32
C ILE A 110 -11.68 -15.03 15.45
N PHE A 111 -12.47 -14.00 15.14
CA PHE A 111 -13.15 -13.21 16.17
C PHE A 111 -14.43 -13.85 16.71
N THR A 112 -14.95 -14.90 16.06
CA THR A 112 -16.16 -15.62 16.47
C THR A 112 -15.85 -17.01 17.01
N ASP A 113 -14.68 -17.57 16.69
CA ASP A 113 -14.23 -18.87 17.18
C ASP A 113 -13.76 -18.81 18.64
N LYS A 114 -14.49 -19.49 19.53
CA LYS A 114 -14.18 -19.60 20.97
C LYS A 114 -12.82 -20.27 21.24
N LYS A 115 -12.24 -21.00 20.29
CA LYS A 115 -10.91 -21.61 20.42
C LYS A 115 -9.78 -20.65 20.05
N LYS A 116 -10.08 -19.49 19.45
CA LYS A 116 -9.10 -18.51 18.98
C LYS A 116 -9.16 -17.17 19.74
N VAL A 117 -9.72 -17.18 20.95
CA VAL A 117 -9.88 -15.98 21.79
C VAL A 117 -8.54 -15.28 22.04
N ASP A 118 -7.47 -16.03 22.24
CA ASP A 118 -6.14 -15.46 22.49
C ASP A 118 -5.61 -14.71 21.25
N ILE A 119 -5.70 -15.33 20.07
CA ILE A 119 -5.29 -14.71 18.79
C ILE A 119 -6.16 -13.48 18.49
N ALA A 120 -7.47 -13.59 18.68
CA ALA A 120 -8.40 -12.47 18.50
C ALA A 120 -8.06 -11.29 19.40
N THR A 121 -7.67 -11.57 20.65
CA THR A 121 -7.26 -10.56 21.63
C THR A 121 -5.94 -9.92 21.24
N GLU A 122 -4.95 -10.72 20.82
CA GLU A 122 -3.65 -10.23 20.36
C GLU A 122 -3.81 -9.30 19.15
N ILE A 123 -4.61 -9.69 18.15
CA ILE A 123 -4.90 -8.86 16.98
C ILE A 123 -5.57 -7.54 17.40
N ARG A 124 -6.59 -7.58 18.26
CA ARG A 124 -7.27 -6.36 18.75
C ARG A 124 -6.30 -5.44 19.47
N MET A 125 -5.48 -5.98 20.36
CA MET A 125 -4.49 -5.19 21.11
C MET A 125 -3.45 -4.59 20.16
N PHE A 126 -2.96 -5.35 19.18
CA PHE A 126 -2.01 -4.86 18.17
C PHE A 126 -2.56 -3.62 17.47
N TYR A 127 -3.74 -3.73 16.86
CA TYR A 127 -4.34 -2.61 16.12
C TYR A 127 -4.82 -1.46 17.02
N HIS A 128 -5.20 -1.72 18.26
CA HIS A 128 -5.65 -0.68 19.20
C HIS A 128 -4.57 0.39 19.46
N ARG A 129 -3.28 0.03 19.33
CA ARG A 129 -2.15 0.96 19.49
C ARG A 129 -2.11 2.04 18.41
N PHE A 130 -2.67 1.76 17.23
CA PHE A 130 -2.67 2.66 16.08
C PHE A 130 -3.98 3.47 15.93
N ARG A 131 -4.87 3.43 16.93
CA ARG A 131 -6.15 4.15 16.86
C ARG A 131 -5.94 5.67 16.86
N PRO A 132 -6.76 6.43 16.11
CA PRO A 132 -6.70 7.89 16.13
C PRO A 132 -7.21 8.46 17.47
N HIS A 133 -6.96 9.75 17.69
CA HIS A 133 -7.49 10.54 18.81
C HIS A 133 -7.14 10.01 20.21
N GLN A 134 -5.90 9.54 20.40
CA GLN A 134 -5.38 9.16 21.71
C GLN A 134 -5.07 10.39 22.58
N SER A 135 -5.22 10.24 23.89
CA SER A 135 -4.60 11.17 24.84
C SER A 135 -3.07 11.11 24.72
N LEU A 136 -2.34 12.15 25.16
CA LEU A 136 -0.88 12.15 25.09
C LEU A 136 -0.26 10.96 25.87
N SER A 137 -0.81 10.64 27.04
CA SER A 137 -0.36 9.48 27.83
C SER A 137 -0.60 8.16 27.11
N ASP A 138 -1.76 8.00 26.47
CA ASP A 138 -2.06 6.79 25.70
C ASP A 138 -1.20 6.67 24.44
N LEU A 139 -0.88 7.80 23.81
CA LEU A 139 0.00 7.85 22.64
C LEU A 139 1.42 7.42 23.00
N LEU A 140 1.98 7.94 24.10
CA LEU A 140 3.30 7.53 24.58
C LEU A 140 3.33 6.04 24.92
N LYS A 141 2.30 5.53 25.61
CA LYS A 141 2.18 4.10 25.90
C LYS A 141 2.09 3.27 24.62
N SER A 142 1.27 3.69 23.66
CA SER A 142 1.12 3.00 22.38
C SER A 142 2.43 3.00 21.58
N TYR A 143 3.18 4.09 21.61
CA TYR A 143 4.49 4.19 20.97
C TYR A 143 5.49 3.19 21.56
N VAL A 144 5.63 3.18 22.90
CA VAL A 144 6.53 2.25 23.60
C VAL A 144 6.12 0.79 23.36
N ASP A 145 4.84 0.47 23.49
CA ASP A 145 4.36 -0.89 23.29
C ASP A 145 4.55 -1.35 21.83
N THR A 146 4.34 -0.45 20.86
CA THR A 146 4.55 -0.74 19.43
C THR A 146 6.03 -0.98 19.13
N TYR A 147 6.93 -0.14 19.64
CA TYR A 147 8.37 -0.36 19.49
C TYR A 147 8.78 -1.72 20.07
N TYR A 148 8.37 -2.01 21.31
CA TYR A 148 8.68 -3.29 21.95
C TYR A 148 8.12 -4.48 21.15
N THR A 149 6.90 -4.37 20.62
CA THR A 149 6.26 -5.47 19.88
C THR A 149 6.94 -5.72 18.52
N ILE A 150 7.25 -4.66 17.78
CA ILE A 150 7.78 -4.77 16.42
C ILE A 150 9.29 -5.04 16.43
N VAL A 151 10.04 -4.31 17.25
CA VAL A 151 11.50 -4.32 17.24
C VAL A 151 12.05 -5.41 18.16
N GLU A 152 11.63 -5.41 19.43
CA GLU A 152 12.18 -6.33 20.44
C GLU A 152 11.60 -7.74 20.30
N LEU A 153 10.28 -7.87 20.10
CA LEU A 153 9.65 -9.18 19.90
C LEU A 153 9.66 -9.67 18.45
N GLY A 154 9.99 -8.80 17.49
CA GLY A 154 10.00 -9.15 16.07
C GLY A 154 8.60 -9.48 15.52
N ARG A 155 7.52 -8.87 16.05
CA ARG A 155 6.14 -9.23 15.69
C ARG A 155 5.40 -8.07 15.04
N PHE A 156 4.83 -8.33 13.87
CA PHE A 156 3.88 -7.43 13.22
C PHE A 156 2.71 -8.22 12.70
N ILE A 157 1.48 -7.72 12.90
CA ILE A 157 0.28 -8.35 12.37
C ILE A 157 -0.17 -7.56 11.14
N LEU A 158 -0.09 -8.20 9.98
CA LEU A 158 -0.53 -7.65 8.70
C LEU A 158 -1.94 -8.16 8.37
N TYR A 159 -2.83 -7.25 7.99
CA TYR A 159 -4.08 -7.61 7.33
C TYR A 159 -3.91 -7.51 5.82
N TYR A 160 -4.03 -8.63 5.12
CA TYR A 160 -3.81 -8.73 3.68
C TYR A 160 -4.83 -9.69 3.07
N ASN A 161 -5.49 -9.29 1.99
CA ASN A 161 -6.49 -10.10 1.27
C ASN A 161 -7.48 -10.83 2.21
N GLN A 162 -8.13 -10.06 3.08
CA GLN A 162 -9.13 -10.54 4.05
C GLN A 162 -8.63 -11.55 5.10
N THR A 163 -7.32 -11.67 5.27
CA THR A 163 -6.69 -12.57 6.24
C THR A 163 -5.64 -11.84 7.06
N TYR A 164 -5.38 -12.35 8.26
CA TYR A 164 -4.39 -11.86 9.21
C TYR A 164 -3.14 -12.73 9.14
N TRP A 165 -1.98 -12.09 9.05
CA TRP A 165 -0.67 -12.72 8.93
C TRP A 165 0.26 -12.17 10.00
N GLN A 166 1.04 -13.04 10.62
CA GLN A 166 2.13 -12.64 11.49
C GLN A 166 3.43 -12.58 10.68
N LEU A 167 4.09 -11.42 10.73
CA LEU A 167 5.41 -11.20 10.19
C LEU A 167 6.45 -11.42 11.30
N ASN A 168 7.57 -12.05 10.93
CA ASN A 168 8.74 -12.23 11.78
C ASN A 168 9.73 -11.10 11.49
N MET A 169 9.50 -9.96 12.10
CA MET A 169 10.16 -8.70 11.76
C MET A 169 11.67 -8.77 11.98
N THR A 170 12.43 -8.18 11.07
CA THR A 170 13.90 -8.11 11.13
C THR A 170 14.38 -6.76 10.64
N GLU A 171 15.58 -6.35 11.04
CA GLU A 171 16.21 -5.11 10.57
C GLU A 171 16.23 -5.01 9.04
N PRO A 172 15.96 -3.81 8.47
CA PRO A 172 15.74 -2.53 9.16
C PRO A 172 14.31 -2.32 9.69
N TYR A 173 13.49 -3.37 9.76
CA TYR A 173 12.09 -3.43 10.21
C TYR A 173 11.13 -2.72 9.28
N VAL A 174 11.30 -1.41 9.12
CA VAL A 174 10.51 -0.54 8.26
C VAL A 174 11.46 0.35 7.47
N ASP A 175 11.22 0.49 6.17
CA ASP A 175 11.96 1.43 5.34
C ASP A 175 11.01 2.21 4.42
N VAL A 176 11.39 3.45 4.10
CA VAL A 176 10.66 4.32 3.18
C VAL A 176 11.62 4.77 2.11
N THR A 177 11.36 4.32 0.90
CA THR A 177 12.25 4.54 -0.25
C THR A 177 11.53 5.35 -1.33
N TYR A 178 12.31 5.92 -2.24
CA TYR A 178 11.82 6.66 -3.40
C TYR A 178 12.41 6.05 -4.67
N GLU A 179 11.76 5.00 -5.15
CA GLU A 179 12.27 4.14 -6.21
C GLU A 179 11.83 4.64 -7.59
N GLU A 180 12.77 4.62 -8.54
CA GLU A 180 12.47 4.90 -9.94
C GLU A 180 11.74 3.72 -10.59
N VAL A 181 10.65 4.02 -11.29
CA VAL A 181 9.91 3.07 -12.12
C VAL A 181 9.76 3.69 -13.51
N SER A 182 10.33 3.02 -14.50
CA SER A 182 10.29 3.47 -15.88
C SER A 182 8.86 3.54 -16.42
N LEU A 183 8.60 4.55 -17.25
CA LEU A 183 7.39 4.59 -18.07
C LEU A 183 7.36 3.38 -19.04
N PRO A 184 6.18 2.78 -19.27
CA PRO A 184 6.01 1.65 -20.18
C PRO A 184 6.23 2.03 -21.65
#